data_AF-A0A3A0G5K5-F1
#
_entry.id   AF-A0A3A0G5K5-F1
#
_cell.length_a   1.000
_cell.length_b   1.000
_cell.length_c   1.000
_cell.angle_alpha   90.00
_cell.angle_beta   90.00
_cell.angle_gamma   90.00
#
_symmetry.space_group_name_H-M   'P 1'
#
loop_
_entity.id
_entity.type
_entity.pdbx_description
1 polymer ?
#
loop_
_entity_poly.entity_id
_entity_poly.type
_entity_poly.pdbx_seq_one_letter_code
_entity_poly.pdbx_strand_id
1 'polypeptide(L)'
;MVTVSANAVLKNLEPIGTGAALQPLDLENAEFFGVSRLGELTWKQRLGVDSCVRCGRCETVCPAYMSGSPLNPKQIIAGLSDQLRLEVDRPLAIDGGDVVVGDGLLVTPDALWGCTTCMACVQACPAFIEIVDDIVDMRRYLTLSEGAPPGTSAATFKNMERAGNPWGYSPDDRFAWGADLDLPFAERGQHYEVLYWVGCSAAYDKRNQRIARSVVRLLREAGVRFAVMREESCTCESARRLGEEYLYQTAAQANVENLGAYTFDRVVAHCPHCFNTIRNEYPQFGGSYPVVHHSQLIDELVTSGRLHPAGGAGPRVAFHDSCYLGRYNGEFEAPRATLRAAGVDVVELPRSRAEGLCCGGGGGKMWFEAKVDKDVNVIRMEEALAARPDVVGVACPFCLTMLDSAAKSLGVDDVKVMDVSEVLVQAIDGPVSPAV
;
A
#
# COMPACT_ATOMS: atom_id res chain seq x y z
N MET A 1 18.26 22.07 16.66
CA MET A 1 17.66 21.41 17.85
C MET A 1 16.24 21.90 18.13
N VAL A 2 15.95 23.20 18.07
CA VAL A 2 14.58 23.73 18.29
C VAL A 2 13.57 23.15 17.30
N THR A 3 13.89 23.09 16.01
CA THR A 3 12.97 22.57 14.98
C THR A 3 12.67 21.08 15.14
N VAL A 4 13.67 20.26 15.51
CA VAL A 4 13.46 18.83 15.84
C VAL A 4 12.47 18.65 16.98
N SER A 5 12.63 19.37 18.10
CA SER A 5 11.71 19.28 19.23
C SER A 5 10.31 19.77 18.86
N ALA A 6 10.20 20.87 18.10
CA ALA A 6 8.93 21.37 17.62
C ALA A 6 8.24 20.36 16.68
N ASN A 7 8.97 19.76 15.74
CA ASN A 7 8.42 18.76 14.84
C ASN A 7 8.03 17.47 15.57
N ALA A 8 8.73 17.09 16.64
CA ALA A 8 8.34 15.97 17.49
C ALA A 8 7.03 16.20 18.26
N VAL A 9 6.75 17.45 18.66
CA VAL A 9 5.49 17.84 19.31
C VAL A 9 4.35 17.94 18.30
N LEU A 10 4.64 18.44 17.11
CA LEU A 10 3.68 18.66 16.03
C LEU A 10 3.57 17.48 15.06
N LYS A 11 4.25 16.36 15.34
CA LYS A 11 4.11 15.14 14.56
C LYS A 11 2.68 14.66 14.68
N ASN A 12 2.22 13.94 13.66
CA ASN A 12 0.96 13.27 13.78
C ASN A 12 1.03 12.22 14.91
N LEU A 13 0.15 12.34 15.91
CA LEU A 13 0.14 11.49 17.12
C LEU A 13 -0.62 10.18 16.91
N GLU A 14 -1.39 10.15 15.83
CA GLU A 14 -1.98 8.95 15.32
C GLU A 14 -0.91 7.94 14.88
N PRO A 15 -1.19 6.61 14.88
CA PRO A 15 -0.32 5.65 14.22
C PRO A 15 0.11 6.20 12.86
N ILE A 16 1.34 5.93 12.45
CA ILE A 16 2.01 6.53 11.28
C ILE A 16 1.18 6.48 9.96
N GLY A 17 0.00 5.84 9.93
CA GLY A 17 -0.95 5.86 8.82
C GLY A 17 -2.42 6.23 9.08
N THR A 18 -2.94 6.52 10.29
CA THR A 18 -4.23 7.26 10.34
C THR A 18 -3.98 8.77 10.15
N GLY A 19 -2.79 9.21 10.57
CA GLY A 19 -2.27 10.55 10.34
C GLY A 19 -1.52 10.81 9.03
N ALA A 20 -1.31 9.78 8.20
CA ALA A 20 -0.60 9.90 6.90
C ALA A 20 -1.53 9.70 5.70
N ALA A 21 -2.81 9.97 5.89
CA ALA A 21 -3.67 10.27 4.75
C ALA A 21 -3.10 11.52 4.05
N LEU A 22 -2.77 11.36 2.76
CA LEU A 22 -2.32 12.50 1.96
C LEU A 22 -3.42 13.57 1.99
N GLN A 23 -3.03 14.82 2.19
CA GLN A 23 -4.00 15.91 2.11
C GLN A 23 -4.55 16.01 0.68
N PRO A 24 -5.87 16.12 0.49
CA PRO A 24 -6.44 16.32 -0.83
C PRO A 24 -5.98 17.67 -1.41
N LEU A 25 -5.77 17.72 -2.72
CA LEU A 25 -5.57 18.99 -3.41
C LEU A 25 -6.92 19.70 -3.59
N ASP A 26 -6.91 21.03 -3.49
CA ASP A 26 -8.03 21.86 -3.93
C ASP A 26 -7.98 21.98 -5.46
N LEU A 27 -8.70 21.09 -6.13
CA LEU A 27 -8.70 20.99 -7.59
C LEU A 27 -9.43 22.14 -8.29
N GLU A 28 -10.22 22.93 -7.56
CA GLU A 28 -11.04 24.01 -8.12
C GLU A 28 -10.33 25.36 -8.04
N ASN A 29 -9.55 25.60 -6.98
CA ASN A 29 -8.96 26.92 -6.70
C ASN A 29 -7.44 26.97 -6.80
N ALA A 30 -6.75 25.83 -6.95
CA ALA A 30 -5.28 25.84 -7.00
C ALA A 30 -4.75 26.35 -8.36
N GLU A 31 -3.83 27.31 -8.30
CA GLU A 31 -3.10 27.80 -9.48
C GLU A 31 -2.03 26.80 -9.96
N PHE A 32 -1.51 25.97 -9.04
CA PHE A 32 -0.49 24.94 -9.28
C PHE A 32 -0.79 23.69 -8.45
N PHE A 33 -0.46 22.51 -8.97
CA PHE A 33 -0.72 21.24 -8.30
C PHE A 33 0.59 20.60 -7.82
N GLY A 34 0.70 20.32 -6.52
CA GLY A 34 1.90 19.71 -5.94
C GLY A 34 3.02 20.72 -5.63
N VAL A 35 4.26 20.22 -5.54
CA VAL A 35 5.44 21.00 -5.13
C VAL A 35 6.57 20.88 -6.15
N SER A 36 6.93 21.99 -6.76
CA SER A 36 8.06 22.19 -7.68
C SER A 36 9.15 23.09 -7.08
N ARG A 37 8.76 24.01 -6.19
CA ARG A 37 9.59 25.04 -5.55
C ARG A 37 9.48 24.96 -4.03
N LEU A 38 10.49 25.46 -3.33
CA LEU A 38 10.44 25.54 -1.86
C LEU A 38 9.29 26.42 -1.35
N GLY A 39 8.96 27.48 -2.10
CA GLY A 39 7.79 28.34 -1.96
C GLY A 39 6.50 27.59 -1.61
N GLU A 40 6.29 26.48 -2.31
CA GLU A 40 5.05 25.71 -2.34
C GLU A 40 4.96 24.68 -1.21
N LEU A 41 6.07 24.44 -0.49
CA LEU A 41 6.04 23.61 0.72
C LEU A 41 5.14 24.25 1.77
N THR A 42 4.25 23.45 2.35
CA THR A 42 3.45 23.86 3.50
C THR A 42 4.33 24.21 4.69
N TRP A 43 3.81 24.99 5.64
CA TRP A 43 4.54 25.33 6.86
C TRP A 43 5.06 24.09 7.60
N LYS A 44 4.29 22.98 7.58
CA LYS A 44 4.63 21.72 8.24
C LYS A 44 5.74 20.98 7.51
N GLN A 45 5.72 20.95 6.18
CA GLN A 45 6.79 20.36 5.37
C GLN A 45 8.09 21.15 5.53
N ARG A 46 8.04 22.48 5.50
CA ARG A 46 9.21 23.34 5.78
C ARG A 46 9.82 23.06 7.17
N LEU A 47 8.98 22.93 8.20
CA LEU A 47 9.42 22.56 9.54
C LEU A 47 10.07 21.17 9.56
N GLY A 48 9.48 20.19 8.88
CA GLY A 48 10.04 18.84 8.75
C GLY A 48 11.40 18.84 8.06
N VAL A 49 11.49 19.49 6.90
CA VAL A 49 12.73 19.63 6.12
C VAL A 49 13.82 20.31 6.92
N ASP A 50 13.57 21.44 7.59
CA ASP A 50 14.58 22.11 8.43
C ASP A 50 14.99 21.27 9.65
N SER A 51 14.11 20.38 10.14
CA SER A 51 14.42 19.47 11.24
C SER A 51 15.43 18.37 10.87
N CYS A 52 15.86 18.29 9.61
CA CYS A 52 16.83 17.29 9.17
C CYS A 52 18.18 17.41 9.90
N VAL A 53 18.54 16.33 10.62
CA VAL A 53 19.82 16.19 11.32
C VAL A 53 20.90 15.44 10.53
N ARG A 54 20.62 15.12 9.26
CA ARG A 54 21.57 14.47 8.32
C ARG A 54 22.14 13.11 8.78
N CYS A 55 21.43 12.39 9.65
CA CYS A 55 21.91 11.14 10.24
C CYS A 55 22.00 9.94 9.27
N GLY A 56 21.34 9.99 8.10
CA GLY A 56 21.42 8.93 7.08
C GLY A 56 20.60 7.65 7.37
N ARG A 57 19.80 7.61 8.45
CA ARG A 57 18.93 6.46 8.73
C ARG A 57 17.93 6.19 7.60
N CYS A 58 17.31 7.24 7.06
CA CYS A 58 16.37 7.13 5.95
C CYS A 58 17.00 6.56 4.68
N GLU A 59 18.27 6.86 4.42
CA GLU A 59 19.05 6.27 3.32
C GLU A 59 19.33 4.78 3.58
N THR A 60 19.81 4.46 4.78
CA THR A 60 20.22 3.10 5.17
C THR A 60 19.06 2.10 5.11
N VAL A 61 17.83 2.53 5.41
CA VAL A 61 16.64 1.65 5.40
C VAL A 61 15.87 1.67 4.08
N CYS A 62 16.25 2.52 3.11
CA CYS A 62 15.49 2.70 1.87
C CYS A 62 15.69 1.49 0.93
N PRO A 63 14.63 0.71 0.63
CA PRO A 63 14.76 -0.44 -0.27
C PRO A 63 15.16 -0.03 -1.69
N ALA A 64 14.66 1.11 -2.17
CA ALA A 64 15.01 1.63 -3.49
C ALA A 64 16.50 2.04 -3.56
N TYR A 65 17.02 2.67 -2.51
CA TYR A 65 18.45 3.00 -2.47
C TYR A 65 19.31 1.72 -2.49
N MET A 66 18.89 0.69 -1.74
CA MET A 66 19.55 -0.63 -1.75
C MET A 66 19.53 -1.32 -3.12
N SER A 67 18.52 -1.05 -3.96
CA SER A 67 18.44 -1.60 -5.32
C SER A 67 19.35 -0.90 -6.34
N GLY A 68 20.09 0.15 -5.94
CA GLY A 68 20.84 1.00 -6.87
C GLY A 68 19.95 2.04 -7.57
N SER A 69 18.74 2.28 -7.07
CA SER A 69 17.89 3.37 -7.59
C SER A 69 18.54 4.73 -7.30
N PRO A 70 18.35 5.73 -8.16
CA PRO A 70 18.73 7.12 -7.87
C PRO A 70 18.05 7.72 -6.63
N LEU A 71 16.98 7.09 -6.11
CA LEU A 71 16.32 7.57 -4.90
C LEU A 71 17.23 7.46 -3.67
N ASN A 72 17.63 8.62 -3.15
CA ASN A 72 18.18 8.76 -1.82
C ASN A 72 17.34 9.76 -0.99
N PRO A 73 16.49 9.29 -0.04
CA PRO A 73 15.63 10.17 0.74
C PRO A 73 16.40 11.13 1.64
N LYS A 74 17.62 10.78 2.08
CA LYS A 74 18.47 11.69 2.85
C LYS A 74 18.94 12.84 2.00
N GLN A 75 19.40 12.57 0.77
CA GLN A 75 19.88 13.61 -0.14
C GLN A 75 18.77 14.59 -0.53
N ILE A 76 17.56 14.09 -0.83
CA ILE A 76 16.39 14.93 -1.10
C ILE A 76 16.14 15.89 0.07
N ILE A 77 15.92 15.36 1.28
CA ILE A 77 15.56 16.18 2.43
C ILE A 77 16.70 17.10 2.89
N ALA A 78 17.95 16.62 2.89
CA ALA A 78 19.10 17.45 3.25
C ALA A 78 19.32 18.57 2.21
N GLY A 79 19.13 18.27 0.93
CA GLY A 79 19.20 19.24 -0.15
C GLY A 79 18.13 20.33 -0.04
N LEU A 80 16.88 19.94 0.19
CA LEU A 80 15.78 20.89 0.43
C LEU A 80 16.06 21.73 1.68
N SER A 81 16.62 21.14 2.73
CA SER A 81 17.02 21.85 3.95
C SER A 81 18.15 22.86 3.72
N ASP A 82 19.13 22.53 2.87
CA ASP A 82 20.19 23.47 2.49
C ASP A 82 19.61 24.68 1.75
N GLN A 83 18.75 24.43 0.77
CA GLN A 83 18.09 25.50 0.00
C GLN A 83 17.21 26.38 0.91
N LEU A 84 16.40 25.77 1.79
CA LEU A 84 15.53 26.51 2.74
C LEU A 84 16.34 27.40 3.70
N ARG A 85 17.56 27.03 4.05
CA ARG A 85 18.43 27.87 4.91
C ARG A 85 19.07 29.02 4.15
N LEU A 86 19.38 28.82 2.87
CA LEU A 86 19.85 29.90 2.00
C LEU A 86 18.73 30.95 1.75
N GLU A 87 17.46 30.56 1.81
CA GLU A 87 16.31 31.49 1.76
C GLU A 87 16.24 32.44 2.96
N VAL A 88 16.73 32.04 4.14
CA VAL A 88 16.77 32.94 5.30
C VAL A 88 17.70 34.14 5.04
N ASP A 89 18.76 33.92 4.26
CA ASP A 89 19.74 34.94 3.88
C ASP A 89 19.37 35.70 2.59
N ARG A 90 18.36 35.22 1.83
CA ARG A 90 17.83 35.85 0.61
C ARG A 90 16.31 35.69 0.59
N PRO A 91 15.52 36.77 0.81
CA PRO A 91 14.06 36.67 0.80
C PRO A 91 13.59 35.95 -0.46
N LEU A 92 12.70 34.96 -0.27
CA LEU A 92 12.03 34.27 -1.36
C LEU A 92 11.56 35.29 -2.39
N ALA A 93 11.87 35.03 -3.66
CA ALA A 93 11.27 35.78 -4.74
C ALA A 93 9.74 35.66 -4.65
N ILE A 94 9.02 36.64 -5.19
CA ILE A 94 7.55 36.74 -5.10
C ILE A 94 6.85 35.45 -5.59
N ASP A 95 7.53 34.68 -6.43
CA ASP A 95 7.10 33.41 -7.03
C ASP A 95 7.50 32.15 -6.24
N GLY A 96 8.03 32.28 -5.02
CA GLY A 96 8.35 31.13 -4.17
C GLY A 96 9.71 30.46 -4.44
N GLY A 97 10.61 31.13 -5.16
CA GLY A 97 12.00 30.66 -5.35
C GLY A 97 12.19 29.74 -6.54
N ASP A 98 13.43 29.26 -6.76
CA ASP A 98 13.78 28.47 -7.95
C ASP A 98 13.10 27.08 -7.96
N VAL A 99 12.80 26.57 -9.16
CA VAL A 99 12.32 25.19 -9.34
C VAL A 99 13.42 24.23 -8.91
N VAL A 100 13.07 23.29 -8.04
CA VAL A 100 14.00 22.28 -7.49
C VAL A 100 13.72 20.87 -7.99
N VAL A 101 12.58 20.65 -8.65
CA VAL A 101 12.14 19.36 -9.19
C VAL A 101 12.26 19.35 -10.71
N GLY A 102 13.04 18.42 -11.26
CA GLY A 102 13.20 18.28 -12.71
C GLY A 102 14.55 17.68 -13.11
N ASP A 103 14.75 17.48 -14.41
CA ASP A 103 15.98 16.90 -14.95
C ASP A 103 17.19 17.79 -14.69
N GLY A 104 18.23 17.22 -14.06
CA GLY A 104 19.44 17.95 -13.67
C GLY A 104 19.27 18.92 -12.51
N LEU A 105 18.10 18.94 -11.86
CA LEU A 105 17.82 19.75 -10.67
C LEU A 105 18.09 18.97 -9.38
N LEU A 106 17.84 19.63 -8.24
CA LEU A 106 18.10 19.08 -6.91
C LEU A 106 17.37 17.76 -6.67
N VAL A 107 16.11 17.67 -7.09
CA VAL A 107 15.27 16.48 -6.98
C VAL A 107 14.88 16.03 -8.37
N THR A 108 15.43 14.89 -8.81
CA THR A 108 15.20 14.38 -10.17
C THR A 108 13.94 13.51 -10.23
N PRO A 109 13.24 13.47 -11.38
CA PRO A 109 12.10 12.57 -11.59
C PRO A 109 12.46 11.10 -11.30
N ASP A 110 13.62 10.63 -11.76
CA ASP A 110 14.08 9.25 -11.52
C ASP A 110 14.22 8.93 -10.03
N ALA A 111 14.69 9.87 -9.20
CA ALA A 111 14.72 9.70 -7.76
C ALA A 111 13.31 9.65 -7.17
N LEU A 112 12.41 10.55 -7.59
CA LEU A 112 11.03 10.55 -7.10
C LEU A 112 10.31 9.26 -7.45
N TRP A 113 10.42 8.77 -8.68
CA TRP A 113 9.75 7.55 -9.15
C TRP A 113 10.34 6.26 -8.59
N GLY A 114 11.54 6.30 -8.01
CA GLY A 114 12.10 5.18 -7.24
C GLY A 114 11.34 4.87 -5.93
N CYS A 115 10.56 5.82 -5.41
CA CYS A 115 9.88 5.65 -4.11
C CYS A 115 8.71 4.66 -4.20
N THR A 116 8.69 3.68 -3.31
CA THR A 116 7.58 2.71 -3.20
C THR A 116 6.51 3.11 -2.19
N THR A 117 6.61 4.33 -1.65
CA THR A 117 5.74 4.85 -0.57
C THR A 117 5.60 3.88 0.59
N CYS A 118 6.68 3.20 0.98
CA CYS A 118 6.57 2.17 2.03
C CYS A 118 6.65 2.73 3.46
N MET A 119 7.12 3.97 3.65
CA MET A 119 7.40 4.63 4.95
C MET A 119 8.61 4.11 5.75
N ALA A 120 9.56 3.38 5.15
CA ALA A 120 10.74 2.92 5.89
C ALA A 120 11.57 4.11 6.39
N CYS A 121 11.74 5.10 5.52
CA CYS A 121 12.45 6.32 5.81
C CYS A 121 11.78 7.17 6.91
N VAL A 122 10.45 7.24 6.91
CA VAL A 122 9.64 7.96 7.90
C VAL A 122 9.76 7.27 9.26
N GLN A 123 9.59 5.95 9.30
CA GLN A 123 9.72 5.14 10.52
C GLN A 123 11.10 5.29 11.17
N ALA A 124 12.17 5.31 10.37
CA ALA A 124 13.53 5.40 10.87
C ALA A 124 13.98 6.84 11.23
N CYS A 125 13.19 7.86 10.89
CA CYS A 125 13.57 9.25 11.05
C CYS A 125 13.47 9.70 12.51
N PRO A 126 14.59 10.05 13.18
CA PRO A 126 14.55 10.50 14.58
C PRO A 126 13.97 11.91 14.73
N ALA A 127 13.79 12.62 13.62
CA ALA A 127 13.21 13.96 13.56
C ALA A 127 11.76 13.97 13.09
N PHE A 128 11.12 12.79 12.91
CA PHE A 128 9.69 12.67 12.53
C PHE A 128 9.33 13.42 11.24
N ILE A 129 10.20 13.33 10.22
CA ILE A 129 9.98 13.97 8.92
C ILE A 129 9.09 13.07 8.05
N GLU A 130 8.04 13.65 7.48
CA GLU A 130 7.04 13.00 6.62
C GLU A 130 7.53 12.93 5.16
N ILE A 131 8.70 12.31 4.96
CA ILE A 131 9.43 12.27 3.68
C ILE A 131 8.57 11.73 2.52
N VAL A 132 7.69 10.76 2.80
CA VAL A 132 6.82 10.19 1.76
C VAL A 132 5.83 11.22 1.23
N ASP A 133 5.31 12.10 2.08
CA ASP A 133 4.34 13.12 1.72
C ASP A 133 5.02 14.18 0.84
N ASP A 134 6.21 14.62 1.24
CA ASP A 134 7.06 15.51 0.42
C ASP A 134 7.29 14.93 -0.98
N ILE A 135 7.62 13.63 -1.07
CA ILE A 135 7.83 12.93 -2.34
C ILE A 135 6.53 12.89 -3.16
N VAL A 136 5.38 12.57 -2.56
CA VAL A 136 4.12 12.50 -3.31
C VAL A 136 3.67 13.88 -3.79
N ASP A 137 3.88 14.94 -3.02
CA ASP A 137 3.60 16.31 -3.48
C ASP A 137 4.50 16.73 -4.65
N MET A 138 5.77 16.35 -4.64
CA MET A 138 6.63 16.56 -5.81
C MET A 138 6.21 15.71 -7.03
N ARG A 139 5.65 14.51 -6.80
CA ARG A 139 5.06 13.69 -7.87
C ARG A 139 3.76 14.28 -8.43
N ARG A 140 2.93 14.92 -7.58
CA ARG A 140 1.73 15.65 -8.01
C ARG A 140 2.09 16.75 -8.99
N TYR A 141 3.18 17.48 -8.75
CA TYR A 141 3.71 18.46 -9.71
C TYR A 141 4.08 17.81 -11.05
N LEU A 142 4.89 16.75 -11.03
CA LEU A 142 5.29 16.08 -12.27
C LEU A 142 4.09 15.53 -13.06
N THR A 143 3.10 14.96 -12.39
CA THR A 143 1.96 14.34 -13.05
C THR A 143 0.92 15.36 -13.51
N LEU A 144 0.48 16.27 -12.65
CA LEU A 144 -0.65 17.17 -12.92
C LEU A 144 -0.24 18.49 -13.60
N SER A 145 0.96 18.99 -13.31
CA SER A 145 1.43 20.27 -13.88
C SER A 145 2.32 20.06 -15.10
N GLU A 146 3.27 19.12 -15.04
CA GLU A 146 4.16 18.84 -16.19
C GLU A 146 3.59 17.79 -17.16
N GLY A 147 2.53 17.08 -16.79
CA GLY A 147 1.95 16.01 -17.62
C GLY A 147 2.92 14.86 -17.86
N ALA A 148 3.83 14.61 -16.91
CA ALA A 148 4.97 13.70 -17.03
C ALA A 148 4.95 12.54 -16.01
N PRO A 149 3.89 11.70 -15.96
CA PRO A 149 3.89 10.52 -15.12
C PRO A 149 4.90 9.46 -15.62
N PRO A 150 5.37 8.55 -14.77
CA PRO A 150 6.45 7.63 -15.12
C PRO A 150 5.99 6.49 -16.04
N GLY A 151 6.82 6.16 -17.03
CA GLY A 151 6.67 4.96 -17.85
C GLY A 151 5.28 4.81 -18.46
N THR A 152 4.66 3.65 -18.23
CA THR A 152 3.32 3.30 -18.75
C THR A 152 2.16 3.78 -17.87
N SER A 153 2.43 4.55 -16.81
CA SER A 153 1.41 4.94 -15.83
C SER A 153 0.26 5.76 -16.42
N ALA A 154 0.52 6.58 -17.45
CA ALA A 154 -0.55 7.32 -18.14
C ALA A 154 -1.60 6.39 -18.80
N ALA A 155 -1.19 5.21 -19.28
CA ALA A 155 -2.13 4.21 -19.79
C ALA A 155 -2.93 3.58 -18.64
N THR A 156 -2.28 3.30 -17.51
CA THR A 156 -2.95 2.82 -16.29
C THR A 156 -4.00 3.81 -15.79
N PHE A 157 -3.73 5.12 -15.80
CA PHE A 157 -4.72 6.14 -15.42
C PHE A 157 -5.94 6.12 -16.33
N LYS A 158 -5.72 6.07 -17.66
CA LYS A 158 -6.82 5.98 -18.64
C LYS A 158 -7.66 4.71 -18.44
N ASN A 159 -7.02 3.60 -18.08
CA ASN A 159 -7.73 2.35 -17.76
C ASN A 159 -8.59 2.51 -16.50
N MET A 160 -8.03 3.08 -15.44
CA MET A 160 -8.76 3.35 -14.19
C MET A 160 -9.95 4.29 -14.43
N GLU A 161 -9.77 5.35 -15.19
CA GLU A 161 -10.81 6.33 -15.53
C GLU A 161 -11.96 5.68 -16.32
N ARG A 162 -11.64 4.91 -17.36
CA ARG A 162 -12.65 4.38 -18.29
C ARG A 162 -13.30 3.09 -17.82
N ALA A 163 -12.53 2.22 -17.16
CA ALA A 163 -12.94 0.86 -16.84
C ALA A 163 -13.03 0.61 -15.33
N GLY A 164 -12.72 1.59 -14.48
CA GLY A 164 -12.74 1.44 -13.02
C GLY A 164 -11.68 0.47 -12.50
N ASN A 165 -10.68 0.10 -13.31
CA ASN A 165 -9.59 -0.80 -12.93
C ASN A 165 -8.30 -0.53 -13.72
N PRO A 166 -7.12 -0.78 -13.14
CA PRO A 166 -5.84 -0.44 -13.80
C PRO A 166 -5.47 -1.32 -14.99
N TRP A 167 -6.09 -2.49 -15.15
CA TRP A 167 -5.82 -3.42 -16.26
C TRP A 167 -6.60 -3.09 -17.54
N GLY A 168 -7.65 -2.26 -17.44
CA GLY A 168 -8.49 -1.89 -18.59
C GLY A 168 -9.47 -2.99 -19.02
N TYR A 169 -9.71 -3.99 -18.18
CA TYR A 169 -10.73 -5.02 -18.42
C TYR A 169 -12.14 -4.46 -18.28
N SER A 170 -13.13 -5.09 -18.90
CA SER A 170 -14.52 -4.63 -18.79
C SER A 170 -14.99 -4.63 -17.34
N PRO A 171 -15.74 -3.61 -16.87
CA PRO A 171 -16.45 -3.67 -15.60
C PRO A 171 -17.33 -4.92 -15.46
N ASP A 172 -17.90 -5.42 -16.55
CA ASP A 172 -18.74 -6.62 -16.57
C ASP A 172 -17.98 -7.90 -16.18
N ASP A 173 -16.66 -7.92 -16.38
CA ASP A 173 -15.81 -9.08 -16.06
C ASP A 173 -15.46 -9.15 -14.57
N ARG A 174 -15.83 -8.14 -13.76
CA ARG A 174 -15.41 -8.00 -12.35
C ARG A 174 -15.70 -9.25 -11.50
N PHE A 175 -16.81 -9.94 -11.76
CA PHE A 175 -17.27 -11.09 -10.96
C PHE A 175 -16.97 -12.44 -11.62
N ALA A 176 -16.24 -12.48 -12.74
CA ALA A 176 -15.90 -13.72 -13.43
C ALA A 176 -15.17 -14.73 -12.53
N TRP A 177 -14.40 -14.25 -11.55
CA TRP A 177 -13.66 -15.07 -10.59
C TRP A 177 -14.51 -15.90 -9.63
N GLY A 178 -15.77 -15.52 -9.44
CA GLY A 178 -16.70 -16.13 -8.50
C GLY A 178 -18.01 -16.57 -9.15
N ALA A 179 -18.05 -16.73 -10.47
CA ALA A 179 -19.23 -17.15 -11.21
C ALA A 179 -19.80 -18.51 -10.75
N ASP A 180 -18.93 -19.40 -10.25
CA ASP A 180 -19.26 -20.71 -9.69
C ASP A 180 -19.56 -20.68 -8.19
N LEU A 181 -19.44 -19.51 -7.54
CA LEU A 181 -19.56 -19.40 -6.09
C LEU A 181 -20.95 -18.99 -5.62
N ASP A 182 -21.89 -18.58 -6.48
CA ASP A 182 -23.18 -17.99 -6.07
C ASP A 182 -22.98 -16.86 -5.05
N LEU A 183 -22.29 -15.79 -5.48
CA LEU A 183 -21.91 -14.69 -4.60
C LEU A 183 -23.14 -13.90 -4.12
N PRO A 184 -23.27 -13.61 -2.82
CA PRO A 184 -24.30 -12.72 -2.32
C PRO A 184 -23.98 -11.28 -2.71
N PHE A 185 -24.89 -10.62 -3.43
CA PHE A 185 -24.78 -9.21 -3.78
C PHE A 185 -25.52 -8.34 -2.76
N ALA A 186 -24.98 -7.17 -2.46
CA ALA A 186 -25.57 -6.25 -1.50
C ALA A 186 -26.86 -5.63 -2.07
N GLU A 187 -27.92 -5.61 -1.26
CA GLU A 187 -29.20 -5.00 -1.60
C GLU A 187 -29.56 -3.87 -0.62
N ARG A 188 -30.19 -2.82 -1.12
CA ARG A 188 -30.60 -1.68 -0.29
C ARG A 188 -31.67 -2.12 0.72
N GLY A 189 -31.55 -1.64 1.96
CA GLY A 189 -32.45 -2.00 3.06
C GLY A 189 -32.17 -3.36 3.71
N GLN A 190 -31.18 -4.11 3.22
CA GLN A 190 -30.65 -5.29 3.91
C GLN A 190 -29.43 -4.91 4.76
N HIS A 191 -29.30 -5.56 5.91
CA HIS A 191 -28.14 -5.43 6.81
C HIS A 191 -27.19 -6.62 6.63
N TYR A 192 -25.88 -6.35 6.63
CA TYR A 192 -24.84 -7.39 6.53
C TYR A 192 -23.82 -7.26 7.68
N GLU A 193 -23.31 -8.38 8.17
CA GLU A 193 -22.22 -8.39 9.16
C GLU A 193 -20.91 -7.92 8.49
N VAL A 194 -20.72 -8.28 7.22
CA VAL A 194 -19.55 -7.92 6.42
C VAL A 194 -19.97 -7.45 5.03
N LEU A 195 -19.52 -6.25 4.65
CA LEU A 195 -19.43 -5.88 3.25
C LEU A 195 -18.01 -6.20 2.76
N TYR A 196 -17.88 -7.20 1.89
CA TYR A 196 -16.58 -7.67 1.42
C TYR A 196 -16.11 -6.84 0.24
N TRP A 197 -15.07 -6.03 0.45
CA TRP A 197 -14.41 -5.25 -0.58
C TRP A 197 -13.38 -6.13 -1.31
N VAL A 198 -13.72 -6.53 -2.53
CA VAL A 198 -12.91 -7.46 -3.34
C VAL A 198 -11.63 -6.79 -3.86
N GLY A 199 -11.67 -5.50 -4.13
CA GLY A 199 -10.59 -4.76 -4.75
C GLY A 199 -10.33 -5.13 -6.21
N CYS A 200 -9.58 -4.29 -6.91
CA CYS A 200 -9.29 -4.51 -8.33
C CYS A 200 -8.35 -5.70 -8.58
N SER A 201 -7.37 -5.94 -7.71
CA SER A 201 -6.38 -7.00 -7.89
C SER A 201 -7.04 -8.38 -7.92
N ALA A 202 -7.86 -8.72 -6.92
CA ALA A 202 -8.50 -10.03 -6.89
C ALA A 202 -9.70 -10.14 -7.84
N ALA A 203 -10.29 -9.03 -8.28
CA ALA A 203 -11.32 -9.07 -9.33
C ALA A 203 -10.74 -9.50 -10.69
N TYR A 204 -9.57 -8.95 -11.06
CA TYR A 204 -9.06 -9.06 -12.44
C TYR A 204 -7.78 -9.88 -12.61
N ASP A 205 -6.91 -9.95 -11.61
CA ASP A 205 -5.68 -10.76 -11.69
C ASP A 205 -5.93 -12.21 -11.28
N LYS A 206 -5.69 -13.15 -12.21
CA LYS A 206 -5.97 -14.59 -12.03
C LYS A 206 -5.29 -15.21 -10.81
N ARG A 207 -4.09 -14.75 -10.44
CA ARG A 207 -3.39 -15.28 -9.26
C ARG A 207 -4.06 -14.79 -7.98
N ASN A 208 -4.42 -13.51 -7.92
CA ASN A 208 -5.06 -12.89 -6.77
C ASN A 208 -6.53 -13.27 -6.60
N GLN A 209 -7.21 -13.75 -7.65
CA GLN A 209 -8.57 -14.32 -7.54
C GLN A 209 -8.65 -15.44 -6.48
N ARG A 210 -7.57 -16.21 -6.28
CA ARG A 210 -7.52 -17.26 -5.25
C ARG A 210 -7.66 -16.72 -3.82
N ILE A 211 -7.19 -15.50 -3.56
CA ILE A 211 -7.34 -14.82 -2.26
C ILE A 211 -8.82 -14.57 -2.02
N ALA A 212 -9.53 -13.96 -3.00
CA ALA A 212 -10.94 -13.64 -2.84
C ALA A 212 -11.82 -14.89 -2.66
N ARG A 213 -11.50 -15.97 -3.39
CA ARG A 213 -12.17 -17.27 -3.21
C ARG A 213 -11.92 -17.85 -1.82
N SER A 214 -10.70 -17.74 -1.29
CA SER A 214 -10.35 -18.20 0.06
C SER A 214 -11.09 -17.41 1.12
N VAL A 215 -11.16 -16.08 1.00
CA VAL A 215 -11.92 -15.22 1.91
C VAL A 215 -13.42 -15.57 1.88
N VAL A 216 -14.04 -15.68 0.71
CA VAL A 216 -15.46 -16.08 0.58
C VAL A 216 -15.72 -17.43 1.24
N ARG A 217 -14.83 -18.40 1.04
CA ARG A 217 -14.95 -19.71 1.66
C ARG A 217 -14.90 -19.62 3.19
N LEU A 218 -13.93 -18.89 3.75
CA LEU A 218 -13.79 -18.72 5.20
C LEU A 218 -15.01 -17.99 5.80
N LEU A 219 -15.55 -16.98 5.11
CA LEU A 219 -16.78 -16.30 5.54
C LEU A 219 -17.97 -17.26 5.62
N ARG A 220 -18.11 -18.17 4.64
CA ARG A 220 -19.18 -19.18 4.63
C ARG A 220 -19.03 -20.21 5.73
N GLU A 221 -17.82 -20.74 5.90
CA GLU A 221 -17.51 -21.72 6.96
C GLU A 221 -17.83 -21.14 8.35
N ALA A 222 -17.50 -19.85 8.54
CA ALA A 222 -17.79 -19.12 9.77
C ALA A 222 -19.27 -18.70 9.95
N GLY A 223 -20.12 -18.98 8.97
CA GLY A 223 -21.52 -18.53 8.95
C GLY A 223 -21.67 -17.01 8.98
N VAL A 224 -20.72 -16.26 8.41
CA VAL A 224 -20.77 -14.79 8.34
C VAL A 224 -21.80 -14.36 7.29
N ARG A 225 -22.70 -13.45 7.67
CA ARG A 225 -23.64 -12.82 6.72
C ARG A 225 -22.91 -11.73 5.95
N PHE A 226 -22.40 -12.05 4.76
CA PHE A 226 -21.66 -11.10 3.93
C PHE A 226 -22.32 -10.82 2.58
N ALA A 227 -21.89 -9.74 1.93
CA ALA A 227 -22.19 -9.44 0.54
C ALA A 227 -21.02 -8.73 -0.17
N VAL A 228 -21.04 -8.73 -1.51
CA VAL A 228 -20.17 -7.92 -2.38
C VAL A 228 -21.01 -6.85 -3.12
N MET A 229 -20.40 -5.74 -3.53
CA MET A 229 -21.10 -4.65 -4.22
C MET A 229 -20.91 -4.73 -5.74
N ARG A 230 -21.97 -4.54 -6.54
CA ARG A 230 -21.86 -4.50 -8.00
C ARG A 230 -21.16 -3.24 -8.49
N GLU A 231 -21.31 -2.18 -7.74
CA GLU A 231 -20.85 -0.82 -7.97
C GLU A 231 -19.39 -0.60 -7.53
N GLU A 232 -18.76 -1.63 -6.95
CA GLU A 232 -17.37 -1.55 -6.48
C GLU A 232 -16.41 -1.26 -7.65
N SER A 233 -15.60 -0.21 -7.52
CA SER A 233 -14.54 0.13 -8.47
C SER A 233 -13.18 0.18 -7.78
N CYS A 234 -12.10 0.34 -8.54
CA CYS A 234 -10.77 0.54 -7.95
C CYS A 234 -10.78 1.74 -6.99
N THR A 235 -10.05 1.64 -5.88
CA THR A 235 -9.84 2.77 -4.96
C THR A 235 -8.94 3.86 -5.56
N CYS A 236 -8.36 3.63 -6.75
CA CYS A 236 -7.40 4.49 -7.42
C CYS A 236 -6.20 4.91 -6.54
N GLU A 237 -5.84 4.08 -5.55
CA GLU A 237 -4.75 4.36 -4.61
C GLU A 237 -3.42 4.56 -5.34
N SER A 238 -3.13 3.74 -6.37
CA SER A 238 -1.90 3.90 -7.15
C SER A 238 -1.88 5.20 -7.96
N ALA A 239 -3.03 5.68 -8.48
CA ALA A 239 -3.13 6.98 -9.13
C ALA A 239 -2.75 8.08 -8.15
N ARG A 240 -3.29 8.02 -6.92
CA ARG A 240 -2.95 8.96 -5.85
C ARG A 240 -1.45 9.00 -5.54
N ARG A 241 -0.79 7.83 -5.39
CA ARG A 241 0.66 7.77 -5.10
C ARG A 241 1.55 8.18 -6.28
N LEU A 242 1.00 8.13 -7.49
CA LEU A 242 1.67 8.62 -8.70
C LEU A 242 1.40 10.12 -8.94
N GLY A 243 0.63 10.77 -8.06
CA GLY A 243 0.35 12.19 -8.12
C GLY A 243 -0.89 12.56 -8.94
N GLU A 244 -1.62 11.58 -9.48
CA GLU A 244 -2.86 11.81 -10.23
C GLU A 244 -4.05 11.96 -9.29
N GLU A 245 -4.12 13.13 -8.63
CA GLU A 245 -5.09 13.40 -7.56
C GLU A 245 -6.53 13.53 -8.09
N TYR A 246 -6.74 14.10 -9.29
CA TYR A 246 -8.08 14.27 -9.85
C TYR A 246 -8.79 12.93 -10.00
N LEU A 247 -8.15 11.96 -10.67
CA LEU A 247 -8.69 10.61 -10.83
C LEU A 247 -8.97 9.93 -9.48
N TYR A 248 -8.08 10.12 -8.50
CA TYR A 248 -8.28 9.57 -7.16
C TYR A 248 -9.52 10.17 -6.49
N GLN A 249 -9.67 11.50 -6.47
CA GLN A 249 -10.81 12.15 -5.81
C GLN A 249 -12.14 11.78 -6.45
N THR A 250 -12.20 11.72 -7.79
CA THR A 250 -13.40 11.27 -8.51
C THR A 250 -13.77 9.84 -8.14
N ALA A 251 -12.80 8.92 -8.14
CA ALA A 251 -13.03 7.52 -7.76
C ALA A 251 -13.42 7.37 -6.28
N ALA A 252 -12.79 8.15 -5.39
CA ALA A 252 -13.09 8.13 -3.96
C ALA A 252 -14.52 8.59 -3.70
N GLN A 253 -14.95 9.72 -4.27
CA GLN A 253 -16.32 10.23 -4.13
C GLN A 253 -17.37 9.22 -4.61
N ALA A 254 -17.18 8.64 -5.79
CA ALA A 254 -18.08 7.63 -6.32
C ALA A 254 -18.15 6.38 -5.43
N ASN A 255 -17.00 5.89 -4.94
CA ASN A 255 -16.97 4.73 -4.06
C ASN A 255 -17.61 5.02 -2.69
N VAL A 256 -17.43 6.23 -2.14
CA VAL A 256 -18.08 6.67 -0.89
C VAL A 256 -19.61 6.72 -1.05
N GLU A 257 -20.10 7.28 -2.16
CA GLU A 257 -21.54 7.30 -2.46
C GLU A 257 -22.10 5.87 -2.55
N ASN A 258 -21.42 4.99 -3.29
CA ASN A 258 -21.84 3.60 -3.47
C ASN A 258 -21.84 2.81 -2.15
N LEU A 259 -20.81 2.98 -1.32
CA LEU A 259 -20.75 2.37 0.02
C LEU A 259 -21.88 2.88 0.91
N GLY A 260 -22.19 4.18 0.85
CA GLY A 260 -23.25 4.82 1.62
C GLY A 260 -24.67 4.32 1.29
N ALA A 261 -24.86 3.61 0.17
CA ALA A 261 -26.15 3.04 -0.22
C ALA A 261 -26.52 1.77 0.55
N TYR A 262 -25.58 1.17 1.29
CA TYR A 262 -25.75 -0.12 1.96
C TYR A 262 -25.63 -0.01 3.48
N THR A 263 -26.19 -0.98 4.20
CA THR A 263 -26.11 -1.06 5.66
C THR A 263 -25.31 -2.29 6.06
N PHE A 264 -24.24 -2.09 6.82
CA PHE A 264 -23.34 -3.15 7.25
C PHE A 264 -22.62 -2.79 8.55
N ASP A 265 -22.10 -3.79 9.26
CA ASP A 265 -21.32 -3.55 10.49
C ASP A 265 -19.89 -3.10 10.18
N ARG A 266 -19.27 -3.69 9.14
CA ARG A 266 -17.90 -3.37 8.73
C ARG A 266 -17.61 -3.72 7.27
N VAL A 267 -16.65 -3.01 6.70
CA VAL A 267 -15.99 -3.36 5.43
C VAL A 267 -14.81 -4.28 5.71
N VAL A 268 -14.69 -5.36 4.94
CA VAL A 268 -13.53 -6.26 5.00
C VAL A 268 -12.76 -6.14 3.70
N ALA A 269 -11.48 -5.78 3.78
CA ALA A 269 -10.59 -5.72 2.62
C ALA A 269 -9.39 -6.64 2.83
N HIS A 270 -9.07 -7.47 1.84
CA HIS A 270 -7.87 -8.33 1.90
C HIS A 270 -6.62 -7.66 1.32
N CYS A 271 -6.79 -6.50 0.67
CA CYS A 271 -5.69 -5.71 0.15
C CYS A 271 -5.39 -4.58 1.15
N PRO A 272 -4.18 -4.55 1.75
CA PRO A 272 -3.78 -3.46 2.63
C PRO A 272 -3.83 -2.06 2.01
N HIS A 273 -3.68 -1.94 0.69
CA HIS A 273 -3.84 -0.65 -0.01
C HIS A 273 -5.31 -0.17 0.02
N CYS A 274 -6.25 -1.06 -0.33
CA CYS A 274 -7.68 -0.75 -0.23
C CYS A 274 -8.10 -0.50 1.22
N PHE A 275 -7.64 -1.34 2.15
CA PHE A 275 -7.86 -1.17 3.58
C PHE A 275 -7.41 0.22 4.05
N ASN A 276 -6.19 0.63 3.72
CA ASN A 276 -5.67 1.94 4.08
C ASN A 276 -6.48 3.08 3.47
N THR A 277 -6.79 3.02 2.17
CA THR A 277 -7.53 4.09 1.49
C THR A 277 -8.94 4.24 2.02
N ILE A 278 -9.69 3.14 2.19
CA ILE A 278 -11.07 3.21 2.71
C ILE A 278 -11.07 3.68 4.17
N ARG A 279 -10.12 3.21 5.00
CA ARG A 279 -10.08 3.54 6.43
C ARG A 279 -9.61 4.96 6.69
N ASN A 280 -8.54 5.39 6.02
CA ASN A 280 -7.79 6.59 6.40
C ASN A 280 -8.00 7.75 5.43
N GLU A 281 -8.36 7.48 4.17
CA GLU A 281 -8.42 8.52 3.13
C GLU A 281 -9.85 8.86 2.70
N TYR A 282 -10.77 7.89 2.65
CA TYR A 282 -12.20 8.17 2.39
C TYR A 282 -12.89 9.08 3.42
N PRO A 283 -12.46 9.16 4.70
CA PRO A 283 -13.01 10.15 5.63
C PRO A 283 -12.85 11.60 5.14
N GLN A 284 -11.80 11.90 4.36
CA GLN A 284 -11.58 13.22 3.74
C GLN A 284 -12.67 13.57 2.71
N PHE A 285 -13.43 12.57 2.24
CA PHE A 285 -14.50 12.68 1.25
C PHE A 285 -15.88 12.32 1.83
N GLY A 286 -16.01 12.28 3.16
CA GLY A 286 -17.27 12.01 3.85
C GLY A 286 -17.62 10.53 4.05
N GLY A 287 -16.74 9.60 3.67
CA GLY A 287 -16.93 8.17 3.84
C GLY A 287 -16.15 7.62 5.04
N SER A 288 -16.81 7.45 6.18
CA SER A 288 -16.20 6.85 7.38
C SER A 288 -16.86 5.52 7.71
N TYR A 289 -16.08 4.44 7.64
CA TYR A 289 -16.57 3.08 7.83
C TYR A 289 -15.68 2.32 8.82
N PRO A 290 -16.22 1.39 9.63
CA PRO A 290 -15.41 0.39 10.30
C PRO A 290 -14.77 -0.51 9.23
N VAL A 291 -13.46 -0.43 9.06
CA VAL A 291 -12.73 -1.27 8.08
C VAL A 291 -11.80 -2.19 8.83
N VAL A 292 -11.82 -3.48 8.48
CA VAL A 292 -10.88 -4.48 8.98
C VAL A 292 -10.17 -5.16 7.82
N HIS A 293 -8.92 -5.54 8.04
CA HIS A 293 -8.18 -6.40 7.12
C HIS A 293 -8.67 -7.85 7.24
N HIS A 294 -8.63 -8.65 6.17
CA HIS A 294 -9.14 -10.04 6.22
C HIS A 294 -8.42 -10.89 7.27
N SER A 295 -7.13 -10.67 7.51
CA SER A 295 -6.41 -11.38 8.59
C SER A 295 -6.94 -11.05 9.98
N GLN A 296 -7.38 -9.81 10.22
CA GLN A 296 -7.96 -9.38 11.51
C GLN A 296 -9.31 -10.05 11.73
N LEU A 297 -10.14 -10.09 10.68
CA LEU A 297 -11.39 -10.82 10.72
C LEU A 297 -11.16 -12.32 10.96
N ILE A 298 -10.21 -12.93 10.25
CA ILE A 298 -9.91 -14.35 10.40
C ILE A 298 -9.48 -14.67 11.83
N ASP A 299 -8.57 -13.87 12.41
CA ASP A 299 -8.14 -14.03 13.80
C ASP A 299 -9.31 -13.94 14.79
N GLU A 300 -10.23 -12.99 14.60
CA GLU A 300 -11.45 -12.88 15.38
C GLU A 300 -12.36 -14.11 15.23
N LEU A 301 -12.54 -14.60 14.01
CA LEU A 301 -13.40 -15.76 13.72
C LEU A 301 -12.81 -17.06 14.27
N VAL A 302 -11.49 -17.23 14.27
CA VAL A 302 -10.81 -18.35 14.95
C VAL A 302 -10.96 -18.22 16.46
N THR A 303 -10.67 -17.05 17.02
CA THR A 303 -10.72 -16.81 18.48
C THR A 303 -12.13 -16.98 19.06
N SER A 304 -13.15 -16.59 18.30
CA SER A 304 -14.56 -16.76 18.69
C SER A 304 -15.09 -18.19 18.49
N GLY A 305 -14.30 -19.10 17.90
CA GLY A 305 -14.73 -20.46 17.59
C GLY A 305 -15.75 -20.54 16.45
N ARG A 306 -15.78 -19.56 15.54
CA ARG A 306 -16.56 -19.64 14.30
C ARG A 306 -15.79 -20.36 13.19
N LEU A 307 -14.46 -20.27 13.21
CA LEU A 307 -13.58 -21.06 12.37
C LEU A 307 -12.82 -22.09 13.21
N HIS A 308 -12.77 -23.32 12.71
CA HIS A 308 -12.11 -24.45 13.37
C HIS A 308 -11.07 -25.07 12.43
N PRO A 309 -9.86 -24.49 12.32
CA PRO A 309 -8.78 -25.11 11.58
C PRO A 309 -8.45 -26.47 12.21
N ALA A 310 -8.27 -27.51 11.38
CA ALA A 310 -8.08 -28.88 11.85
C ALA A 310 -6.81 -29.08 12.71
N GLY A 311 -5.88 -28.12 12.69
CA GLY A 311 -4.58 -28.21 13.32
C GLY A 311 -3.68 -29.26 12.65
N GLY A 312 -2.38 -29.19 12.92
CA GLY A 312 -1.40 -30.12 12.36
C GLY A 312 -0.01 -29.49 12.27
N ALA A 313 1.01 -30.28 11.93
CA ALA A 313 2.32 -29.76 11.56
C ALA A 313 2.25 -29.28 10.10
N GLY A 314 1.98 -27.98 9.92
CA GLY A 314 1.95 -27.33 8.62
C GLY A 314 3.35 -27.02 8.08
N PRO A 315 3.46 -26.52 6.84
CA PRO A 315 4.72 -26.10 6.24
C PRO A 315 5.42 -25.02 7.05
N ARG A 316 6.72 -24.84 6.81
CA ARG A 316 7.50 -23.71 7.30
C ARG A 316 7.23 -22.47 6.45
N VAL A 317 6.67 -21.44 7.05
CA VAL A 317 6.21 -20.21 6.36
C VAL A 317 7.10 -19.03 6.73
N ALA A 318 7.89 -18.53 5.79
CA ALA A 318 8.57 -17.24 5.94
C ALA A 318 7.58 -16.11 5.69
N PHE A 319 7.29 -15.30 6.71
CA PHE A 319 6.28 -14.26 6.59
C PHE A 319 6.85 -12.90 6.12
N HIS A 320 6.17 -12.28 5.16
CA HIS A 320 6.47 -10.94 4.68
C HIS A 320 5.43 -9.93 5.18
N ASP A 321 5.90 -8.96 5.97
CA ASP A 321 5.09 -7.84 6.45
C ASP A 321 4.79 -6.82 5.35
N SER A 322 3.50 -6.63 5.04
CA SER A 322 3.04 -5.58 4.13
C SER A 322 3.23 -4.19 4.73
N CYS A 323 3.78 -3.27 3.94
CA CYS A 323 4.00 -1.88 4.36
C CYS A 323 2.69 -1.20 4.81
N TYR A 324 1.63 -1.35 4.01
CA TYR A 324 0.34 -0.68 4.25
C TYR A 324 -0.45 -1.31 5.39
N LEU A 325 -0.21 -2.58 5.72
CA LEU A 325 -0.85 -3.20 6.90
C LEU A 325 -0.07 -2.85 8.17
N GLY A 326 1.25 -2.99 8.12
CA GLY A 326 2.15 -2.80 9.25
C GLY A 326 2.53 -1.33 9.51
N ARG A 327 3.39 -0.74 8.67
CA ARG A 327 3.94 0.60 8.92
C ARG A 327 2.88 1.70 8.88
N TYR A 328 1.91 1.59 7.98
CA TYR A 328 0.79 2.53 7.93
C TYR A 328 -0.23 2.24 9.05
N ASN A 329 -0.70 1.00 9.20
CA ASN A 329 -1.87 0.74 10.03
C ASN A 329 -1.60 0.05 11.38
N GLY A 330 -0.33 -0.19 11.71
CA GLY A 330 0.11 -0.78 12.98
C GLY A 330 -0.23 -2.26 13.16
N GLU A 331 -0.74 -2.92 12.12
CA GLU A 331 -1.18 -4.32 12.20
C GLU A 331 -0.06 -5.26 11.76
N PHE A 332 0.41 -6.06 12.71
CA PHE A 332 1.45 -7.06 12.50
C PHE A 332 1.05 -8.44 13.03
N GLU A 333 0.11 -8.52 13.97
CA GLU A 333 -0.17 -9.76 14.69
C GLU A 333 -1.21 -10.61 13.99
N ALA A 334 -2.28 -10.02 13.47
CA ALA A 334 -3.39 -10.77 12.89
C ALA A 334 -2.96 -11.71 11.74
N PRO A 335 -2.06 -11.33 10.80
CA PRO A 335 -1.54 -12.27 9.81
C PRO A 335 -0.78 -13.45 10.44
N ARG A 336 0.02 -13.19 11.48
CA ARG A 336 0.78 -14.23 12.19
C ARG A 336 -0.15 -15.15 12.97
N ALA A 337 -1.17 -14.60 13.62
CA ALA A 337 -2.19 -15.37 14.31
C ALA A 337 -2.96 -16.27 13.36
N THR A 338 -3.35 -15.74 12.18
CA THR A 338 -3.97 -16.52 11.09
C THR A 338 -3.09 -17.70 10.68
N LEU A 339 -1.79 -17.48 10.46
CA LEU A 339 -0.86 -18.54 10.10
C LEU A 339 -0.69 -19.57 11.22
N ARG A 340 -0.52 -19.15 12.48
CA ARG A 340 -0.43 -20.06 13.62
C ARG A 340 -1.69 -20.90 13.79
N ALA A 341 -2.86 -20.31 13.56
CA ALA A 341 -4.14 -21.04 13.57
C ALA A 341 -4.19 -22.14 12.49
N ALA A 342 -3.49 -21.94 11.36
CA ALA A 342 -3.34 -22.95 10.32
C ALA A 342 -2.34 -24.08 10.70
N GLY A 343 -1.68 -24.02 11.86
CA GLY A 343 -0.72 -25.03 12.32
C GLY A 343 0.68 -24.94 11.68
N VAL A 344 0.99 -23.84 11.00
CA VAL A 344 2.29 -23.67 10.31
C VAL A 344 3.40 -23.19 11.25
N ASP A 345 4.66 -23.53 10.93
CA ASP A 345 5.84 -22.94 11.58
C ASP A 345 6.12 -21.56 10.98
N VAL A 346 5.72 -20.49 11.68
CA VAL A 346 5.93 -19.11 11.23
C VAL A 346 7.37 -18.69 11.50
N VAL A 347 8.08 -18.36 10.43
CA VAL A 347 9.47 -17.91 10.46
C VAL A 347 9.52 -16.40 10.25
N GLU A 348 10.06 -15.71 11.25
CA GLU A 348 10.39 -14.30 11.13
C GLU A 348 11.64 -14.10 10.29
N LEU A 349 11.56 -13.16 9.34
CA LEU A 349 12.70 -12.73 8.54
C LEU A 349 13.57 -11.74 9.33
N PRO A 350 14.88 -11.64 9.06
CA PRO A 350 15.78 -10.75 9.80
C PRO A 350 15.27 -9.32 9.90
N ARG A 351 14.73 -8.79 8.79
CA ARG A 351 13.93 -7.57 8.77
C ARG A 351 12.46 -7.94 8.74
N SER A 352 11.78 -7.76 9.86
CA SER A 352 10.34 -7.98 10.00
C SER A 352 9.66 -6.82 10.70
N ARG A 353 8.33 -6.85 10.72
CA ARG A 353 7.45 -5.85 11.35
C ARG A 353 7.76 -4.45 10.82
N ALA A 354 7.95 -3.47 11.71
CA ALA A 354 8.26 -2.09 11.35
C ALA A 354 9.58 -1.93 10.58
N GLU A 355 10.50 -2.89 10.69
CA GLU A 355 11.78 -2.92 9.98
C GLU A 355 11.73 -3.72 8.67
N GLY A 356 10.58 -4.35 8.36
CA GLY A 356 10.40 -5.20 7.18
C GLY A 356 10.68 -4.48 5.86
N LEU A 357 11.46 -5.11 4.99
CA LEU A 357 11.76 -4.57 3.66
C LEU A 357 10.52 -4.60 2.75
N CYS A 358 10.34 -3.56 1.94
CA CYS A 358 9.23 -3.48 0.97
C CYS A 358 9.28 -4.61 -0.07
N CYS A 359 8.12 -5.03 -0.59
CA CYS A 359 8.04 -5.94 -1.74
C CYS A 359 8.39 -5.26 -3.07
N GLY A 360 8.44 -3.93 -3.15
CA GLY A 360 8.74 -3.18 -4.37
C GLY A 360 7.54 -2.70 -5.20
N GLY A 361 6.31 -3.15 -4.91
CA GLY A 361 5.13 -2.84 -5.73
C GLY A 361 4.37 -1.54 -5.38
N GLY A 362 4.56 -1.00 -4.17
CA GLY A 362 3.88 0.22 -3.71
C GLY A 362 4.27 1.48 -4.48
N GLY A 363 3.62 2.61 -4.20
CA GLY A 363 3.97 3.90 -4.80
C GLY A 363 3.73 3.98 -6.32
N GLY A 364 2.90 3.09 -6.87
CA GLY A 364 2.64 2.96 -8.30
C GLY A 364 3.57 2.00 -9.05
N LYS A 365 4.56 1.39 -8.37
CA LYS A 365 5.59 0.54 -9.00
C LYS A 365 5.08 -0.76 -9.61
N MET A 366 3.85 -1.18 -9.31
CA MET A 366 3.16 -2.25 -10.04
C MET A 366 3.00 -1.95 -11.54
N TRP A 367 3.03 -0.68 -11.96
CA TRP A 367 2.57 -0.23 -13.27
C TRP A 367 3.68 0.27 -14.19
N PHE A 368 4.92 0.33 -13.69
CA PHE A 368 6.10 0.73 -14.47
C PHE A 368 7.38 0.16 -13.86
N GLU A 369 8.34 -0.14 -14.72
CA GLU A 369 9.66 -0.61 -14.31
C GLU A 369 10.59 0.58 -14.01
N ALA A 370 11.51 0.40 -13.07
CA ALA A 370 12.57 1.37 -12.79
C ALA A 370 13.89 0.77 -13.25
N LYS A 371 14.80 1.60 -13.76
CA LYS A 371 16.17 1.17 -14.03
C LYS A 371 16.91 1.10 -12.69
N VAL A 372 17.22 -0.11 -12.27
CA VAL A 372 17.89 -0.42 -11.00
C VAL A 372 18.91 -1.53 -11.22
N ASP A 373 19.88 -1.64 -10.32
CA ASP A 373 20.90 -2.71 -10.38
C ASP A 373 20.28 -4.06 -10.01
N LYS A 374 19.34 -4.07 -9.05
CA LYS A 374 18.65 -5.27 -8.60
C LYS A 374 17.29 -4.96 -8.01
N ASP A 375 16.22 -5.56 -8.53
CA ASP A 375 14.86 -5.24 -8.08
C ASP A 375 14.64 -5.50 -6.58
N VAL A 376 13.86 -4.62 -5.95
CA VAL A 376 13.55 -4.68 -4.51
C VAL A 376 12.85 -5.99 -4.12
N ASN A 377 11.97 -6.51 -4.97
CA ASN A 377 11.30 -7.80 -4.74
C ASN A 377 12.30 -8.96 -4.73
N VAL A 378 13.32 -8.94 -5.59
CA VAL A 378 14.38 -9.96 -5.64
C VAL A 378 15.24 -9.90 -4.38
N ILE A 379 15.66 -8.70 -3.94
CA ILE A 379 16.39 -8.52 -2.67
C ILE A 379 15.59 -9.09 -1.50
N ARG A 380 14.28 -8.83 -1.45
CA ARG A 380 13.43 -9.37 -0.39
C ARG A 380 13.23 -10.88 -0.52
N MET A 381 13.06 -11.41 -1.73
CA MET A 381 12.85 -12.83 -1.93
C MET A 381 14.09 -13.65 -1.54
N GLU A 382 15.30 -13.17 -1.83
CA GLU A 382 16.54 -13.81 -1.36
C GLU A 382 16.63 -13.85 0.17
N GLU A 383 16.26 -12.77 0.86
CA GLU A 383 16.19 -12.76 2.33
C GLU A 383 15.17 -13.77 2.84
N ALA A 384 14.02 -13.92 2.15
CA ALA A 384 13.02 -14.92 2.49
C ALA A 384 13.55 -16.36 2.30
N LEU A 385 14.20 -16.63 1.16
CA LEU A 385 14.77 -17.94 0.82
C LEU A 385 15.92 -18.34 1.75
N ALA A 386 16.70 -17.39 2.26
CA ALA A 386 17.76 -17.66 3.24
C ALA A 386 17.22 -18.31 4.53
N ALA A 387 15.95 -18.08 4.86
CA ALA A 387 15.26 -18.70 5.99
C ALA A 387 14.81 -20.16 5.73
N ARG A 388 15.05 -20.67 4.51
CA ARG A 388 14.65 -21.99 4.00
C ARG A 388 13.18 -22.32 4.26
N PRO A 389 12.23 -21.53 3.73
CA PRO A 389 10.82 -21.79 3.87
C PRO A 389 10.33 -22.83 2.85
N ASP A 390 9.23 -23.50 3.17
CA ASP A 390 8.43 -24.24 2.19
C ASP A 390 7.49 -23.28 1.44
N VAL A 391 7.05 -22.22 2.13
CA VAL A 391 6.11 -21.21 1.61
C VAL A 391 6.55 -19.81 2.05
N VAL A 392 6.46 -18.82 1.15
CA VAL A 392 6.53 -17.41 1.52
C VAL A 392 5.10 -16.89 1.73
N GLY A 393 4.78 -16.56 2.98
CA GLY A 393 3.48 -16.07 3.38
C GLY A 393 3.37 -14.55 3.21
N VAL A 394 2.27 -14.09 2.62
CA VAL A 394 1.94 -12.67 2.47
C VAL A 394 0.53 -12.38 2.95
N ALA A 395 0.22 -11.10 3.16
CA ALA A 395 -1.11 -10.62 3.52
C ALA A 395 -1.53 -9.44 2.62
N CYS A 396 -1.11 -9.47 1.35
CA CYS A 396 -1.31 -8.38 0.41
C CYS A 396 -1.19 -8.87 -1.04
N PRO A 397 -2.18 -8.61 -1.90
CA PRO A 397 -2.13 -8.98 -3.32
C PRO A 397 -0.91 -8.45 -4.07
N PHE A 398 -0.49 -7.19 -3.81
CA PHE A 398 0.70 -6.64 -4.46
C PHE A 398 1.97 -7.35 -3.99
N CYS A 399 2.10 -7.62 -2.69
CA CYS A 399 3.24 -8.36 -2.17
C CYS A 399 3.28 -9.78 -2.75
N LEU A 400 2.12 -10.42 -2.91
CA LEU A 400 1.99 -11.71 -3.57
C LEU A 400 2.56 -11.65 -4.98
N THR A 401 2.04 -10.77 -5.84
CA THR A 401 2.48 -10.65 -7.22
C THR A 401 3.97 -10.34 -7.33
N MET A 402 4.47 -9.42 -6.51
CA MET A 402 5.88 -9.01 -6.56
C MET A 402 6.84 -10.12 -6.12
N LEU A 403 6.53 -10.83 -5.02
CA LEU A 403 7.38 -11.90 -4.53
C LEU A 403 7.25 -13.18 -5.37
N ASP A 404 6.07 -13.46 -5.93
CA ASP A 404 5.87 -14.57 -6.88
C ASP A 404 6.68 -14.34 -8.17
N SER A 405 6.69 -13.09 -8.68
CA SER A 405 7.56 -12.70 -9.80
C SER A 405 9.04 -12.86 -9.47
N ALA A 406 9.47 -12.47 -8.26
CA ALA A 406 10.86 -12.65 -7.82
C ALA A 406 11.26 -14.13 -7.66
N ALA A 407 10.36 -14.98 -7.16
CA ALA A 407 10.60 -16.42 -7.06
C ALA A 407 10.90 -17.04 -8.43
N LYS A 408 10.08 -16.69 -9.43
CA LYS A 408 10.23 -17.12 -10.82
C LYS A 408 11.51 -16.61 -11.46
N SER A 409 11.87 -15.34 -11.25
CA SER A 409 13.10 -14.77 -11.83
C SER A 409 14.38 -15.40 -11.24
N LEU A 410 14.31 -15.88 -10.00
CA LEU A 410 15.38 -16.63 -9.34
C LEU A 410 15.38 -18.13 -9.69
N GLY A 411 14.39 -18.63 -10.45
CA GLY A 411 14.25 -20.04 -10.78
C GLY A 411 13.88 -20.94 -9.59
N VAL A 412 13.17 -20.40 -8.61
CA VAL A 412 12.76 -21.11 -7.38
C VAL A 412 11.27 -21.41 -7.43
N ASP A 413 10.88 -22.34 -8.31
CA ASP A 413 9.48 -22.70 -8.54
C ASP A 413 8.88 -23.57 -7.41
N ASP A 414 9.74 -24.22 -6.61
CA ASP A 414 9.32 -25.11 -5.52
C ASP A 414 8.77 -24.36 -4.29
N VAL A 415 9.19 -23.09 -4.10
CA VAL A 415 8.74 -22.26 -2.97
C VAL A 415 7.54 -21.42 -3.41
N LYS A 416 6.36 -21.77 -2.90
CA LYS A 416 5.11 -21.07 -3.25
C LYS A 416 4.98 -19.76 -2.46
N VAL A 417 4.51 -18.71 -3.13
CA VAL A 417 4.07 -17.47 -2.47
C VAL A 417 2.55 -17.54 -2.27
N MET A 418 2.07 -17.41 -1.03
CA MET A 418 0.67 -17.61 -0.67
C MET A 418 0.14 -16.55 0.30
N ASP A 419 -1.10 -16.13 0.10
CA ASP A 419 -1.80 -15.31 1.09
C ASP A 419 -2.15 -16.11 2.36
N VAL A 420 -2.17 -15.45 3.52
CA VAL A 420 -2.51 -16.08 4.81
C VAL A 420 -3.88 -16.79 4.80
N SER A 421 -4.85 -16.32 4.01
CA SER A 421 -6.15 -16.99 3.85
C SER A 421 -6.07 -18.26 3.02
N GLU A 422 -5.23 -18.30 1.98
CA GLU A 422 -4.99 -19.51 1.19
C GLU A 422 -4.35 -20.60 2.06
N VAL A 423 -3.40 -20.21 2.91
CA VAL A 423 -2.75 -21.12 3.87
C VAL A 423 -3.77 -21.68 4.88
N LEU A 424 -4.62 -20.83 5.44
CA LEU A 424 -5.65 -21.28 6.39
C LEU A 424 -6.69 -22.22 5.74
N VAL A 425 -7.12 -21.92 4.52
CA VAL A 425 -8.06 -22.79 3.79
C VAL A 425 -7.47 -24.19 3.57
N GLN A 426 -6.19 -24.29 3.21
CA GLN A 426 -5.52 -25.60 3.09
C GLN A 426 -5.48 -26.35 4.42
N ALA A 427 -5.32 -25.67 5.55
CA ALA A 427 -5.35 -26.31 6.86
C ALA A 427 -6.76 -26.82 7.25
N ILE A 428 -7.83 -26.18 6.76
CA ILE A 428 -9.21 -26.63 6.96
C ILE A 428 -9.53 -27.88 6.12
N ASP A 429 -8.99 -27.96 4.90
CA ASP A 429 -9.15 -29.13 4.01
C ASP A 429 -8.42 -30.39 4.49
N GLY A 430 -7.53 -30.26 5.49
CA GLY A 430 -6.54 -31.28 5.83
C GLY A 430 -5.32 -31.23 4.88
N PRO A 431 -4.24 -31.98 5.16
CA PRO A 431 -3.05 -31.94 4.32
C PRO A 431 -3.39 -32.31 2.89
N VAL A 432 -3.21 -31.36 1.97
CA VAL A 432 -3.30 -31.61 0.52
C VAL A 432 -2.21 -32.63 0.21
N SER A 433 -2.62 -33.86 -0.12
CA SER A 433 -1.71 -34.91 -0.59
C SER A 433 -0.85 -34.34 -1.73
N PRO A 434 0.49 -34.51 -1.72
CA PRO A 434 1.32 -34.00 -2.79
C PRO A 434 0.85 -34.66 -4.10
N ALA A 435 0.34 -33.83 -5.01
CA ALA A 435 -0.05 -34.30 -6.33
C ALA A 435 1.17 -34.92 -7.01
N VAL A 436 0.97 -36.15 -7.49
CA VAL A 436 1.93 -36.97 -8.26
C VAL A 436 2.31 -36.29 -9.56
#